data_AF-A0A920RHP7-F1
#
_entry.id   AF-A0A920RHP7-F1
#
_cell.length_a   1.000
_cell.length_b   1.000
_cell.length_c   1.000
_cell.angle_alpha   90.00
_cell.angle_beta   90.00
_cell.angle_gamma   90.00
#
_symmetry.space_group_name_H-M   'P 1'
#
loop_
_entity.id
_entity.type
_entity.pdbx_description
1 polymer ?
#
loop_
_entity_poly.entity_id
_entity_poly.type
_entity_poly.pdbx_seq_one_letter_code
_entity_poly.pdbx_strand_id
1 'polypeptide(L)'
;MILVDEYGARIVVDDICFANENKVDPSGEWLYVHETMGRALIRFPITDDNRLGPRQTVAEYESGIFPDGFEFDAHGGIWCTSVVSNPGRSD
;
A
#
# COMPACT_ATOMS: atom_id res chain seq x y z
N MET A 1 2.42 -7.66 7.25
CA MET A 1 1.53 -6.71 7.94
C MET A 1 1.01 -7.31 9.23
N ILE A 2 1.15 -6.59 10.35
CA ILE A 2 0.69 -7.02 11.68
C ILE A 2 -0.44 -6.11 12.12
N LEU A 3 -1.52 -6.70 12.63
CA LEU A 3 -2.55 -5.98 13.37
C LEU A 3 -2.34 -6.22 14.87
N VAL A 4 -2.43 -5.15 15.65
CA VAL A 4 -2.39 -5.18 17.10
C VAL A 4 -3.72 -4.62 17.60
N ASP A 5 -4.50 -5.46 18.29
CA ASP A 5 -5.76 -5.08 18.94
C ASP A 5 -5.86 -5.70 20.34
N GLU A 6 -7.05 -5.67 20.94
CA GLU A 6 -7.33 -6.23 22.26
C GLU A 6 -7.05 -7.74 22.39
N TYR A 7 -6.95 -8.46 21.27
CA TYR A 7 -6.61 -9.89 21.23
C TYR A 7 -5.11 -10.13 21.03
N GLY A 8 -4.30 -9.07 20.94
CA GLY A 8 -2.86 -9.11 20.76
C GLY A 8 -2.41 -8.93 19.31
N ALA A 9 -1.13 -9.21 19.06
CA ALA A 9 -0.53 -9.06 17.73
C ALA A 9 -0.77 -10.29 16.86
N ARG A 10 -1.23 -10.10 15.62
CA ARG A 10 -1.37 -11.16 14.61
C ARG A 10 -0.92 -10.72 13.23
N ILE A 11 -0.42 -11.67 12.44
CA ILE A 11 -0.16 -11.46 11.01
C ILE A 11 -1.51 -11.44 10.28
N VAL A 12 -1.76 -10.38 9.50
CA VAL A 12 -2.98 -10.24 8.69
C VAL A 12 -2.73 -10.39 7.19
N VAL A 13 -1.51 -10.10 6.74
CA VAL A 13 -1.01 -10.33 5.36
C VAL A 13 0.51 -10.54 5.45
N ASP A 14 1.05 -11.51 4.71
CA ASP A 14 2.48 -11.82 4.63
C ASP A 14 3.07 -11.78 3.20
N ASP A 15 2.22 -11.64 2.18
CA ASP A 15 2.62 -11.55 0.77
C ASP A 15 2.59 -10.09 0.26
N ILE A 16 3.55 -9.29 0.73
CA ILE A 16 3.76 -7.91 0.26
C ILE A 16 5.23 -7.72 -0.10
N CYS A 17 5.48 -7.24 -1.33
CA CYS A 17 6.81 -7.01 -1.87
C CYS A 17 7.41 -5.70 -1.34
N PHE A 18 7.94 -5.75 -0.12
CA PHE A 18 8.49 -4.61 0.63
C PHE A 18 7.42 -3.53 0.89
N ALA A 19 6.64 -3.73 1.95
CA ALA A 19 5.65 -2.75 2.40
C ALA A 19 6.37 -1.48 2.90
N ASN A 20 6.00 -0.32 2.38
CA ASN A 20 6.53 0.97 2.82
C ASN A 20 5.48 1.75 3.61
N GLU A 21 4.75 2.70 3.00
CA GLU A 21 3.61 3.33 3.66
C GLU A 21 2.31 2.53 3.46
N ASN A 22 1.46 2.53 4.49
CA ASN A 22 0.11 2.00 4.43
C ASN A 22 -0.88 2.92 5.17
N LYS A 23 -2.08 3.08 4.64
CA LYS A 23 -3.13 3.94 5.21
C LYS A 23 -4.51 3.31 5.07
N VAL A 24 -5.30 3.44 6.12
CA VAL A 24 -6.74 3.19 6.04
C VAL A 24 -7.36 4.37 5.32
N ASP A 25 -8.20 4.12 4.32
CA ASP A 25 -8.87 5.18 3.60
C ASP A 25 -9.93 5.87 4.48
N PRO A 26 -10.41 7.07 4.14
CA PRO A 26 -11.35 7.82 4.97
C PRO A 26 -12.68 7.11 5.28
N SER A 27 -13.10 6.15 4.45
CA SER A 27 -14.31 5.36 4.73
C SER A 27 -14.08 4.30 5.82
N GLY A 28 -12.84 3.90 6.06
CA GLY A 28 -12.50 2.78 6.95
C GLY A 28 -12.64 1.40 6.29
N GLU A 29 -13.08 1.33 5.03
CA GLU A 29 -13.37 0.07 4.34
C GLU A 29 -12.13 -0.56 3.67
N TRP A 30 -11.05 0.21 3.48
CA TRP A 30 -9.87 -0.23 2.74
C TRP A 30 -8.57 0.11 3.45
N LEU A 31 -7.63 -0.84 3.41
CA LEU A 31 -6.22 -0.59 3.70
C LEU A 31 -5.45 -0.49 2.38
N TYR A 32 -4.88 0.68 2.10
CA TYR A 32 -3.96 0.89 0.99
C TYR A 32 -2.52 0.68 1.43
N VAL A 33 -1.70 0.10 0.56
CA VAL A 33 -0.28 -0.17 0.81
C VAL A 33 0.53 0.14 -0.44
N HIS A 34 1.64 0.85 -0.28
CA HIS A 34 2.68 0.93 -1.30
C HIS A 34 3.64 -0.25 -1.18
N GLU A 35 3.78 -0.99 -2.29
CA GLU A 35 4.79 -2.04 -2.46
C GLU A 35 6.00 -1.43 -3.17
N THR A 36 7.07 -1.12 -2.44
CA THR A 36 8.26 -0.52 -3.05
C THR A 36 8.88 -1.43 -4.10
N MET A 37 9.07 -2.71 -3.78
CA MET A 37 9.67 -3.67 -4.72
C MET A 37 8.64 -4.28 -5.67
N GLY A 38 7.37 -4.33 -5.25
CA GLY A 38 6.25 -4.71 -6.12
C GLY A 38 5.94 -3.65 -7.19
N ARG A 39 6.38 -2.40 -6.97
CA ARG A 39 6.10 -1.24 -7.82
C ARG A 39 4.59 -1.09 -8.07
N ALA A 40 3.82 -1.16 -6.99
CA ALA A 40 2.39 -1.07 -7.07
C ALA A 40 1.81 -0.34 -5.85
N LEU A 41 0.68 0.32 -6.09
CA LEU A 41 -0.28 0.64 -5.05
C LEU A 41 -1.31 -0.48 -5.02
N ILE A 42 -1.41 -1.15 -3.87
CA ILE A 42 -2.39 -2.20 -3.63
C ILE A 42 -3.34 -1.80 -2.52
N ARG A 43 -4.48 -2.48 -2.44
CA ARG A 43 -5.40 -2.34 -1.33
C ARG A 43 -6.01 -3.68 -0.93
N PHE A 44 -6.50 -3.73 0.30
CA PHE A 44 -7.23 -4.85 0.86
C PHE A 44 -8.53 -4.31 1.47
N PRO A 45 -9.68 -4.96 1.24
CA PRO A 45 -10.89 -4.60 1.98
C PRO A 45 -10.70 -5.00 3.45
N ILE A 46 -11.14 -4.14 4.37
CA ILE A 46 -11.18 -4.41 5.81
C ILE A 46 -12.54 -5.03 6.11
N THR A 47 -12.52 -6.21 6.74
CA THR A 47 -13.75 -6.90 7.15
C THR A 47 -14.20 -6.47 8.54
N ASP A 48 -15.46 -6.73 8.89
CA ASP A 48 -16.04 -6.38 10.20
C ASP A 48 -15.27 -6.98 11.40
N ASP A 49 -14.54 -8.07 11.20
CA ASP A 49 -13.69 -8.73 12.20
C ASP A 49 -12.22 -8.27 12.16
N ASN A 50 -11.95 -7.09 11.57
CA ASN A 50 -10.62 -6.51 11.42
C ASN A 50 -9.63 -7.49 10.75
N ARG A 51 -10.09 -8.22 9.73
CA ARG A 51 -9.22 -8.98 8.82
C ARG A 51 -9.09 -8.23 7.50
N LEU A 52 -8.10 -8.63 6.73
CA LEU A 52 -7.90 -8.14 5.38
C LEU A 52 -8.43 -9.20 4.41
N GLY A 53 -9.33 -8.78 3.52
CA GLY A 53 -9.81 -9.62 2.44
C GLY A 53 -8.81 -9.70 1.28
N PRO A 54 -9.25 -10.10 0.08
CA PRO A 54 -8.33 -10.35 -1.04
C PRO A 54 -7.55 -9.10 -1.49
N ARG A 55 -6.27 -9.28 -1.83
CA ARG A 55 -5.39 -8.26 -2.43
C ARG A 55 -5.99 -7.74 -3.75
N GLN A 56 -6.01 -6.42 -3.92
CA GLN A 56 -6.37 -5.77 -5.18
C GLN A 56 -5.27 -4.80 -5.60
N THR A 57 -4.83 -4.86 -6.86
CA THR A 57 -3.94 -3.83 -7.44
C THR A 57 -4.78 -2.62 -7.84
N VAL A 58 -4.39 -1.44 -7.37
CA VAL A 58 -5.01 -0.15 -7.72
C VAL A 58 -4.25 0.50 -8.87
N ALA A 59 -2.92 0.49 -8.79
CA ALA A 59 -2.03 1.01 -9.82
C ALA A 59 -0.71 0.24 -9.83
N GLU A 60 -0.10 0.15 -11.00
CA GLU A 60 1.26 -0.35 -11.20
C GLU A 60 2.15 0.80 -11.68
N TYR A 61 3.42 0.79 -11.26
CA TYR A 61 4.40 1.80 -11.63
C TYR A 61 5.44 1.22 -12.59
N GLU A 62 5.96 2.09 -13.45
CA GLU A 62 6.97 1.73 -14.43
C GLU A 62 8.31 1.32 -13.79
N SER A 63 9.20 0.78 -14.62
CA SER A 63 10.57 0.51 -14.21
C SER A 63 11.28 1.79 -13.73
N GLY A 64 12.02 1.67 -12.63
CA GLY A 64 12.74 2.80 -12.03
C GLY A 64 11.90 3.67 -11.10
N ILE A 65 10.61 3.38 -10.90
CA ILE A 65 9.76 4.03 -9.89
C ILE A 65 9.62 3.12 -8.68
N PHE A 66 10.07 3.59 -7.53
CA PHE A 66 10.00 2.87 -6.26
C PHE A 66 9.14 3.67 -5.28
N PRO A 67 7.84 3.34 -5.14
CA PRO A 67 6.92 4.10 -4.30
C PRO A 67 7.30 3.95 -2.83
N ASP A 68 7.17 5.05 -2.08
CA ASP A 68 7.38 5.09 -0.63
C ASP A 68 6.10 5.60 0.03
N GLY A 69 6.00 6.90 0.26
CA GLY A 69 4.84 7.50 0.91
C GLY A 69 3.72 7.90 -0.04
N PHE A 70 2.51 8.01 0.48
CA PHE A 70 1.35 8.58 -0.18
C PHE A 70 0.36 9.27 0.73
N GLU A 71 -0.49 10.13 0.17
CA GLU A 71 -1.60 10.76 0.87
C GLU A 71 -2.86 10.81 -0.01
N PHE A 72 -4.02 10.69 0.62
CA PHE A 72 -5.31 10.87 -0.07
C PHE A 72 -5.59 12.36 -0.29
N ASP A 73 -6.11 12.71 -1.46
CA ASP A 73 -6.66 14.05 -1.70
C ASP A 73 -8.16 14.13 -1.34
N ALA A 74 -8.69 15.35 -1.31
CA ALA A 74 -10.09 15.61 -0.95
C ALA A 74 -11.12 15.03 -1.93
N HIS A 75 -10.68 14.56 -3.10
CA HIS A 75 -11.50 13.94 -4.13
C HIS A 75 -11.32 12.41 -4.19
N GLY A 76 -10.51 11.82 -3.31
CA GLY A 76 -10.23 10.38 -3.26
C GLY A 76 -9.11 9.93 -4.21
N GLY A 77 -8.38 10.88 -4.82
CA GLY A 77 -7.12 10.60 -5.51
C GLY A 77 -5.97 10.38 -4.53
N ILE A 78 -4.82 9.94 -5.04
CA ILE A 78 -3.64 9.63 -4.23
C ILE A 78 -2.41 10.38 -4.78
N TRP A 79 -1.74 11.11 -3.91
CA TRP A 79 -0.42 11.69 -4.17
C TRP A 79 0.67 10.74 -3.69
N CYS A 80 1.61 10.39 -4.57
CA CYS A 80 2.67 9.43 -4.29
C CYS A 80 4.04 10.12 -4.28
N THR A 81 4.88 9.72 -3.34
CA THR A 81 6.32 10.01 -3.32
C THR A 81 7.11 8.78 -3.72
N SER A 82 8.19 8.99 -4.46
CA SER A 82 9.11 7.92 -4.84
C SER A 82 10.51 8.25 -4.36
N VAL A 83 11.15 7.31 -3.67
CA VAL A 83 12.52 7.49 -3.14
C VAL A 83 13.56 7.47 -4.25
N VAL A 84 13.26 6.77 -5.35
CA VAL A 84 14.06 6.77 -6.58
C VAL A 84 13.10 6.88 -7.76
N SER A 85 13.18 7.98 -8.49
CA SER A 85 12.41 8.24 -9.72
C SER A 85 13.31 8.55 -10.92
N ASN A 86 14.62 8.29 -10.81
CA ASN A 86 15.54 8.47 -11.92
C ASN A 86 15.69 7.15 -12.68
N PRO A 87 15.12 7.00 -13.90
CA PRO A 87 15.58 5.95 -14.78
C PRO A 87 17.06 6.25 -15.03
N GLY A 88 17.96 5.37 -14.60
CA GLY A 88 19.35 5.46 -15.05
C GLY A 88 19.30 5.64 -16.57
N ARG A 89 19.98 6.66 -17.10
CA ARG A 89 20.17 6.76 -18.54
C ARG A 89 20.68 5.41 -19.00
N SER A 90 19.90 4.74 -19.85
CA SER A 90 20.44 3.67 -20.68
C SER A 90 21.14 4.38 -21.83
N ASP A 91 22.40 4.70 -21.64
CA ASP A 91 23.36 4.88 -22.73
C ASP A 91 23.58 3.55 -23.49
#